data_AF-A0A379WDK7-F1
#
_entry.id   AF-A0A379WDK7-F1
#
_cell.length_a   1.000
_cell.length_b   1.000
_cell.length_c   1.000
_cell.angle_alpha   90.00
_cell.angle_beta   90.00
_cell.angle_gamma   90.00
#
_symmetry.space_group_name_H-M   'P 1'
#
loop_
_entity.id
_entity.type
_entity.pdbx_description
1 polymer ?
#
loop_
_entity_poly.entity_id
_entity_poly.type
_entity_poly.pdbx_seq_one_letter_code
_entity_poly.pdbx_strand_id
1 'polypeptide(L)'
;MSNAILVHNKKGGPLADGIVITPSHNPPEDGGIKYNPPNGGPADTNVTKVVEDRANALLAGGLQGVKRISLDAAMASGHVKAVDLVQPFVEGLADIVIWRRFRKPV
;
A
#
# COMPACT_ATOMS: atom_id res chain seq x y z
N MET A 1 -3.78 0.52 -4.50
CA MET A 1 -3.22 -0.39 -3.46
C MET A 1 -4.24 -1.43 -3.00
N SER A 2 -5.36 -1.05 -2.39
CA SER A 2 -6.38 -2.00 -1.88
C SER A 2 -6.81 -3.08 -2.89
N ASN A 3 -7.15 -2.70 -4.13
CA ASN A 3 -7.51 -3.66 -5.19
C ASN A 3 -6.38 -4.68 -5.47
N ALA A 4 -5.11 -4.25 -5.50
CA ALA A 4 -3.99 -5.15 -5.74
C ALA A 4 -3.81 -6.18 -4.61
N ILE A 5 -4.00 -5.76 -3.34
CA ILE A 5 -3.99 -6.66 -2.17
C ILE A 5 -5.08 -7.72 -2.31
N LEU A 6 -6.32 -7.30 -2.59
CA LEU A 6 -7.46 -8.21 -2.72
C LEU A 6 -7.27 -9.21 -3.88
N VAL A 7 -6.82 -8.74 -5.05
CA VAL A 7 -6.57 -9.58 -6.22
C VAL A 7 -5.44 -10.58 -5.95
N HIS A 8 -4.38 -10.18 -5.25
CA HIS A 8 -3.30 -11.10 -4.86
C HIS A 8 -3.82 -12.16 -3.87
N ASN A 9 -4.50 -11.74 -2.80
CA ASN A 9 -4.92 -12.63 -1.71
C ASN A 9 -6.01 -13.61 -2.12
N LYS A 10 -6.84 -13.26 -3.12
CA LYS A 10 -7.83 -14.18 -3.71
C LYS A 10 -7.21 -15.45 -4.29
N LYS A 11 -5.91 -15.45 -4.62
CA LYS A 11 -5.18 -16.61 -5.17
C LYS A 11 -4.91 -17.72 -4.15
N GLY A 12 -5.12 -17.48 -2.85
CA GLY A 12 -4.97 -18.51 -1.81
C GLY A 12 -3.54 -18.89 -1.43
N GLY A 13 -2.55 -18.04 -1.74
CA GLY A 13 -1.15 -18.22 -1.36
C GLY A 13 -0.72 -17.35 -0.17
N PRO A 14 0.60 -17.07 -0.03
CA PRO A 14 1.09 -16.10 0.96
C PRO A 14 0.37 -14.76 0.82
N LEU A 15 -0.07 -14.21 1.96
CA LEU A 15 -0.82 -12.96 2.01
C LEU A 15 0.05 -11.76 1.67
N ALA A 16 -0.46 -10.87 0.84
CA ALA A 16 0.04 -9.53 0.62
C ALA A 16 -0.71 -8.52 1.48
N ASP A 17 -0.03 -7.42 1.80
CA ASP A 17 -0.52 -6.23 2.46
C ASP A 17 -0.04 -4.99 1.68
N GLY A 18 -0.16 -3.78 2.24
CA GLY A 18 0.40 -2.61 1.57
C GLY A 18 0.55 -1.37 2.42
N ILE A 19 1.44 -0.50 1.96
CA ILE A 19 1.67 0.84 2.52
C ILE A 19 1.25 1.87 1.47
N VAL A 20 0.55 2.92 1.89
CA VAL A 20 0.19 4.06 1.04
C VAL A 20 0.85 5.32 1.61
N ILE A 21 1.69 5.97 0.79
CA ILE A 21 2.37 7.22 1.15
C ILE A 21 1.52 8.36 0.57
N THR A 22 0.67 8.95 1.41
CA THR A 22 -0.19 10.09 1.06
C THR A 22 -0.77 10.76 2.32
N PRO A 23 -0.75 12.10 2.40
CA PRO A 23 -1.52 12.85 3.38
C PRO A 23 -2.96 13.13 2.88
N SER A 24 -3.44 12.43 1.84
CA SER A 24 -4.74 12.64 1.18
C SER A 24 -4.80 13.97 0.43
N HIS A 25 -5.35 15.02 1.04
CA HIS A 25 -5.62 16.32 0.43
C HIS A 25 -5.02 17.48 1.24
N ASN A 26 -4.13 17.16 2.18
CA ASN A 26 -3.41 18.14 2.96
C ASN A 26 -2.55 19.05 2.06
N PRO A 27 -2.10 20.20 2.59
CA PRO A 27 -1.19 21.10 1.90
C PRO A 27 0.08 20.43 1.34
N PRO A 28 0.75 21.02 0.34
CA PRO A 28 1.92 20.43 -0.32
C PRO A 28 3.11 20.10 0.60
N GLU A 29 3.22 20.81 1.72
CA GLU A 29 4.27 20.61 2.73
C GLU A 29 4.07 19.37 3.61
N ASP A 30 2.85 18.83 3.65
CA ASP A 30 2.52 17.73 4.55
C ASP A 30 2.89 16.37 3.96
N GLY A 31 3.46 15.52 4.82
CA GLY A 31 3.70 14.10 4.53
C GLY A 31 2.66 13.21 5.18
N GLY A 32 2.42 12.02 4.62
CA GLY A 32 1.55 11.03 5.23
C GLY A 32 1.90 9.61 4.83
N ILE A 33 1.75 8.67 5.76
CA ILE A 33 1.96 7.24 5.55
C ILE A 33 0.87 6.46 6.27
N LYS A 34 0.31 5.43 5.61
CA LYS A 34 -0.76 4.58 6.13
C LYS A 34 -0.51 3.11 5.77
N TYR A 35 -1.00 2.20 6.59
CA TYR A 35 -0.89 0.75 6.40
C TYR A 35 -2.26 0.13 6.10
N ASN A 36 -2.29 -0.79 5.15
CA ASN A 36 -3.44 -1.61 4.79
C ASN A 36 -3.10 -3.10 5.02
N PRO A 37 -3.73 -3.79 5.98
CA PRO A 37 -3.51 -5.22 6.22
C PRO A 37 -4.06 -6.10 5.07
N PRO A 38 -3.92 -7.45 5.15
CA PRO A 38 -4.32 -8.36 4.07
C PRO A 38 -5.79 -8.31 3.62
N ASN A 39 -6.69 -7.72 4.41
CA ASN A 39 -8.07 -7.49 3.99
C ASN A 39 -8.21 -6.32 2.99
N GLY A 40 -7.13 -5.58 2.71
CA GLY A 40 -7.05 -4.47 1.76
C GLY A 40 -7.62 -3.14 2.26
N GLY A 41 -8.27 -3.10 3.42
CA GLY A 41 -8.80 -1.88 4.05
C GLY A 41 -7.75 -1.09 4.83
N PRO A 42 -8.09 0.06 5.42
CA PRO A 42 -7.21 0.74 6.37
C PRO A 42 -7.03 -0.11 7.63
N ALA A 43 -5.84 -0.10 8.22
CA ALA A 43 -5.58 -0.76 9.49
C ALA A 43 -6.46 -0.20 10.62
N ASP A 44 -7.02 -1.10 11.44
CA ASP A 44 -7.78 -0.74 12.64
C ASP A 44 -6.85 -0.40 13.82
N THR A 45 -7.42 0.18 14.86
CA THR A 45 -6.76 0.71 16.06
C THR A 45 -5.88 -0.31 16.78
N ASN A 46 -6.26 -1.58 16.78
CA ASN A 46 -5.44 -2.65 17.35
C ASN A 46 -4.07 -2.79 16.66
N VAL A 47 -3.99 -2.51 15.36
CA VAL A 47 -2.75 -2.52 14.58
C VAL A 47 -2.06 -1.18 14.67
N THR A 48 -2.79 -0.08 14.44
CA THR A 48 -2.17 1.25 14.38
C THR A 48 -1.56 1.65 15.72
N LYS A 49 -2.17 1.27 16.84
CA LYS A 49 -1.64 1.58 18.17
C LYS A 49 -0.29 0.90 18.44
N VAL A 50 -0.17 -0.37 18.06
CA VAL A 50 1.09 -1.12 18.18
C VAL A 50 2.18 -0.51 17.30
N VAL A 51 1.84 -0.12 16.07
CA VAL A 51 2.79 0.53 15.14
C VAL A 51 3.25 1.88 15.66
N GLU A 52 2.33 2.72 16.16
CA GLU A 52 2.61 4.02 16.76
C GLU A 52 3.56 3.88 17.97
N ASP A 53 3.19 3.04 18.93
CA ASP A 53 3.98 2.83 20.15
C ASP A 53 5.38 2.29 19.82
N ARG A 54 5.47 1.35 18.88
CA ARG A 54 6.76 0.80 18.45
C ARG A 54 7.63 1.82 17.72
N ALA A 55 7.05 2.64 16.85
CA ALA A 55 7.79 3.69 16.14
C ALA A 55 8.34 4.73 17.12
N ASN A 56 7.54 5.16 18.09
CA ASN A 56 7.97 6.09 19.14
C ASN A 56 9.07 5.50 20.02
N ALA A 57 8.97 4.21 20.39
CA ALA A 57 10.03 3.54 21.13
C ALA A 57 11.35 3.45 20.34
N LEU A 58 11.29 3.20 19.02
CA LEU A 58 12.47 3.20 18.15
C LEU A 58 13.09 4.60 18.04
N LEU A 59 12.27 5.66 17.96
CA LEU A 59 12.75 7.04 17.97
C LEU A 59 13.46 7.38 19.29
N ALA A 60 12.85 7.06 20.43
CA ALA A 60 13.44 7.27 21.75
C ALA A 60 14.76 6.51 21.93
N GLY A 61 14.89 5.34 21.32
CA GLY A 61 16.11 4.54 21.29
C GLY A 61 17.12 4.96 20.21
N GLY A 62 16.99 6.15 19.60
CA GLY A 62 17.93 6.63 18.59
C GLY A 62 18.00 5.74 17.34
N LEU A 63 16.88 5.11 16.97
CA LEU A 63 16.72 4.21 15.83
C LEU A 63 17.61 2.95 15.85
N GLN A 64 18.21 2.58 16.98
CA GLN A 64 19.12 1.43 17.07
C GLN A 64 18.49 0.08 16.64
N GLY A 65 17.16 -0.04 16.74
CA GLY A 65 16.42 -1.23 16.29
C GLY A 65 16.00 -1.22 14.82
N VAL A 66 16.27 -0.15 14.07
CA VAL A 66 15.87 -0.02 12.67
C VAL A 66 16.89 -0.71 11.75
N LYS A 67 16.44 -1.74 11.03
CA LYS A 67 17.25 -2.40 9.99
C LYS A 67 17.17 -1.57 8.71
N ARG A 68 18.32 -1.10 8.21
CA ARG A 68 18.40 -0.25 7.02
C ARG A 68 19.56 -0.66 6.13
N ILE A 69 19.36 -0.59 4.83
CA ILE A 69 20.38 -0.68 3.77
C ILE A 69 20.27 0.56 2.87
N SER A 70 21.25 0.80 1.99
CA SER A 70 21.16 1.87 0.98
C SER A 70 20.06 1.56 -0.05
N LEU A 71 19.60 2.60 -0.75
CA LEU A 71 18.62 2.42 -1.83
C LEU A 71 19.16 1.50 -2.93
N ASP A 72 20.42 1.71 -3.36
CA ASP A 72 21.05 0.87 -4.38
C ASP A 72 21.12 -0.60 -3.95
N ALA A 73 21.47 -0.86 -2.68
CA ALA A 73 21.47 -2.21 -2.14
C ALA A 73 20.05 -2.80 -2.10
N ALA A 74 19.03 -2.01 -1.76
CA ALA A 74 17.64 -2.47 -1.78
C ALA A 74 17.18 -2.82 -3.21
N MET A 75 17.49 -1.98 -4.19
CA MET A 75 17.18 -2.23 -5.60
C MET A 75 17.91 -3.47 -6.14
N ALA A 76 19.14 -3.71 -5.70
CA ALA A 76 19.93 -4.89 -6.08
C ALA A 76 19.56 -6.18 -5.31
N SER A 77 18.82 -6.08 -4.20
CA SER A 77 18.55 -7.21 -3.29
C SER A 77 17.61 -8.29 -3.84
N GLY A 78 16.87 -7.99 -4.91
CA GLY A 78 15.78 -8.84 -5.43
C GLY A 78 14.47 -8.76 -4.62
N HIS A 79 14.42 -7.98 -3.53
CA HIS A 79 13.21 -7.75 -2.74
C HIS A 79 12.30 -6.66 -3.32
N VAL A 80 12.82 -5.77 -4.15
CA VAL A 80 12.04 -4.72 -4.82
C VAL A 80 11.70 -5.17 -6.23
N LYS A 81 10.40 -5.18 -6.56
CA LYS A 81 9.90 -5.50 -7.90
C LYS A 81 9.03 -4.36 -8.39
N ALA A 82 9.48 -3.67 -9.44
CA ALA A 82 8.66 -2.70 -10.14
C ALA A 82 7.66 -3.44 -11.03
N VAL A 83 6.38 -3.06 -10.94
CA VAL A 83 5.29 -3.66 -11.71
C VAL A 83 4.33 -2.57 -12.16
N ASP A 84 3.65 -2.81 -13.28
CA ASP A 84 2.53 -1.97 -13.68
C ASP A 84 1.29 -2.35 -12.85
N LEU A 85 0.83 -1.40 -12.02
CA LEU A 85 -0.39 -1.51 -11.24
C LEU A 85 -1.59 -0.83 -11.92
N VAL A 86 -1.35 -0.05 -12.97
CA VAL A 86 -2.37 0.76 -13.66
C VAL A 86 -3.20 -0.15 -14.57
N GLN A 87 -2.55 -0.88 -15.48
CA GLN A 87 -3.27 -1.74 -16.44
C GLN A 87 -4.27 -2.71 -15.78
N PRO A 88 -3.87 -3.56 -14.81
CA PRO A 88 -4.81 -4.51 -14.20
C PRO A 88 -5.94 -3.81 -13.45
N PHE A 89 -5.69 -2.64 -12.86
CA PHE A 89 -6.73 -1.87 -12.19
C PHE A 89 -7.75 -1.31 -13.19
N VAL A 90 -7.28 -0.68 -14.28
CA VAL A 90 -8.14 -0.08 -15.31
C VAL A 90 -8.99 -1.14 -16.01
N GLU A 91 -8.39 -2.27 -16.39
CA GLU A 91 -9.12 -3.38 -17.01
C GLU A 91 -10.18 -3.94 -16.05
N GLY A 92 -9.83 -4.13 -14.77
CA GLY A 92 -10.75 -4.65 -13.75
C GLY A 92 -11.93 -3.72 -13.42
N LEU A 93 -11.92 -2.45 -13.83
CA LEU A 93 -13.08 -1.58 -13.66
C LEU A 93 -14.30 -2.06 -14.45
N ALA A 94 -14.11 -2.83 -15.53
CA ALA A 94 -15.21 -3.43 -16.29
C ALA A 94 -16.07 -4.41 -15.48
N ASP A 95 -15.53 -4.99 -14.41
CA ASP A 95 -16.23 -5.93 -13.55
C ASP A 95 -17.08 -5.25 -12.47
N ILE A 96 -16.91 -3.93 -12.26
CA ILE A 96 -17.55 -3.18 -11.17
C ILE A 96 -18.43 -2.04 -11.72
N VAL A 97 -17.99 -1.37 -12.79
CA VAL A 97 -18.68 -0.22 -13.38
C VAL A 97 -19.33 -0.60 -14.71
N ILE A 98 -20.61 -0.24 -14.88
CA ILE A 98 -21.33 -0.46 -16.14
C ILE A 98 -20.96 0.61 -17.18
N TRP A 99 -19.91 0.35 -17.96
CA TRP A 99 -19.39 1.27 -18.98
C TRP A 99 -20.38 1.64 -20.08
N ARG A 100 -21.36 0.77 -20.37
CA ARG A 100 -22.37 1.00 -21.43
C ARG A 100 -23.20 2.26 -21.21
N ARG A 101 -23.30 2.76 -19.97
CA ARG A 101 -24.00 4.01 -19.64
C ARG A 101 -23.22 5.28 -20.01
N PHE A 102 -21.91 5.16 -20.22
CA PHE A 102 -20.99 6.30 -20.48
C PHE A 102 -20.51 6.39 -21.92
N ARG A 103 -20.72 5.35 -22.74
CA ARG A 103 -20.44 5.41 -24.18
C ARG A 103 -21.64 6.00 -24.90
N LYS A 104 -21.43 7.11 -25.62
CA LYS A 104 -22.44 7.63 -26.55
C LYS A 104 -22.72 6.55 -27.61
N PRO A 105 -23.99 6.36 -28.02
CA PRO A 105 -24.29 5.54 -29.18
C PRO A 105 -23.53 6.11 -30.38
N VAL A 106 -22.85 5.22 -31.11
CA VAL A 106 -22.28 5.52 -32.43
C VAL A 106 -23.42 5.52 -33.44
#